data_AF-A0A956DNC1-F1
#
_entry.id   AF-A0A956DNC1-F1
#
_cell.length_a   1.000
_cell.length_b   1.000
_cell.length_c   1.000
_cell.angle_alpha   90.00
_cell.angle_beta   90.00
_cell.angle_gamma   90.00
#
_symmetry.space_group_name_H-M   'P 1'
#
loop_
_entity.id
_entity.type
_entity.pdbx_description
1 polymer ?
#
loop_
_entity_poly.entity_id
_entity_poly.type
_entity_poly.pdbx_seq_one_letter_code
_entity_poly.pdbx_strand_id
1 'polypeptide(L)'
;MANASTIWSDEELIRQGGLLLTNPLFRPFSLVGRLLFDARDFYLWVLKPRSGVGNQLFTCVTASARELGADRIEISLLVDDGYAPCRQFNLCSQGFFTQLPRLVGLPPAQVTMRETARGAYYDVRIPVGSGRLTRLRKTITKPFLAGEVAEELKVTHAALTERYADLERARALVDQQATQLRTAHRISLVVHGDLELDRVVQAVADALVEVAAFVAAEVEVAVERAGQPFRSSASVGVRPPGTPPIVVSLTSRQTSLGQARLWVARGADLDERHRLLEYVVPTISNAIEDALTYAVLED
;
A
#
# COMPACT_ATOMS: atom_id res chain seq x y z
N MET A 1 -9.21 -2.40 15.46
CA MET A 1 -10.63 -2.44 15.90
C MET A 1 -10.82 -2.14 17.39
N ALA A 2 -9.86 -1.51 18.09
CA ALA A 2 -9.95 -1.31 19.55
C ALA A 2 -11.18 -0.49 20.00
N ASN A 3 -11.72 0.37 19.14
CA ASN A 3 -12.87 1.23 19.46
C ASN A 3 -14.22 0.56 19.18
N ALA A 4 -14.26 -0.63 18.58
CA ALA A 4 -15.54 -1.23 18.17
C ALA A 4 -16.45 -1.58 19.36
N SER A 5 -15.86 -1.87 20.52
CA SER A 5 -16.61 -2.18 21.75
C SER A 5 -17.25 -0.96 22.43
N THR A 6 -16.98 0.27 21.95
CA THR A 6 -17.71 1.46 22.43
C THR A 6 -19.04 1.63 21.73
N ILE A 7 -19.22 0.97 20.58
CA ILE A 7 -20.40 1.09 19.71
C ILE A 7 -21.22 -0.20 19.76
N TRP A 8 -20.56 -1.36 19.76
CA TRP A 8 -21.20 -2.67 19.70
C TRP A 8 -20.94 -3.49 20.95
N SER A 9 -21.96 -4.20 21.40
CA SER A 9 -21.83 -5.22 22.44
C SER A 9 -21.03 -6.43 21.94
N ASP A 10 -20.57 -7.27 22.86
CA ASP A 10 -19.86 -8.51 22.51
C ASP A 10 -20.72 -9.44 21.63
N GLU A 11 -22.01 -9.55 21.95
CA GLU A 11 -22.97 -10.33 21.15
C GLU A 11 -23.13 -9.76 19.74
N GLU A 12 -23.14 -8.43 19.61
CA GLU A 12 -23.20 -7.78 18.31
C GLU A 12 -21.94 -8.00 17.50
N LEU A 13 -20.75 -7.92 18.11
CA LEU A 13 -19.48 -8.24 17.44
C LEU A 13 -19.46 -9.67 16.92
N ILE A 14 -19.88 -10.64 17.75
CA ILE A 14 -20.04 -12.05 17.33
C ILE A 14 -21.04 -12.13 16.17
N ARG A 15 -22.19 -11.47 16.25
CA ARG A 15 -23.19 -11.47 15.18
C ARG A 15 -22.61 -10.89 13.87
N GLN A 16 -21.88 -9.77 13.94
CA GLN A 16 -21.27 -9.12 12.78
C GLN A 16 -20.27 -10.05 12.08
N GLY A 17 -19.44 -10.76 12.84
CA GLY A 17 -18.52 -11.74 12.27
C GLY A 17 -19.23 -12.85 11.49
N GLY A 18 -20.41 -13.27 11.94
CA GLY A 18 -21.25 -14.24 11.24
C GLY A 18 -21.90 -13.70 9.96
N LEU A 19 -22.21 -12.41 9.91
CA LEU A 19 -22.88 -11.79 8.76
C LEU A 19 -22.03 -11.78 7.49
N LEU A 20 -20.69 -11.77 7.61
CA LEU A 20 -19.79 -11.82 6.47
C LEU A 20 -20.12 -13.00 5.53
N LEU A 21 -20.40 -14.17 6.10
CA LEU A 21 -20.71 -15.39 5.35
C LEU A 21 -22.13 -15.42 4.76
N THR A 22 -22.99 -14.48 5.14
CA THR A 22 -24.33 -14.35 4.58
C THR A 22 -24.36 -13.52 3.30
N ASN A 23 -23.26 -12.81 2.99
CA ASN A 23 -23.16 -11.99 1.79
C ASN A 23 -23.26 -12.88 0.53
N PRO A 24 -24.10 -12.52 -0.47
CA PRO A 24 -24.22 -13.24 -1.74
C PRO A 24 -22.88 -13.52 -2.45
N LEU A 25 -21.85 -12.71 -2.22
CA LEU A 25 -20.50 -12.92 -2.75
C LEU A 25 -19.87 -14.25 -2.30
N PHE A 26 -20.28 -14.82 -1.16
CA PHE A 26 -19.80 -16.12 -0.69
C PHE A 26 -20.55 -17.32 -1.28
N ARG A 27 -21.63 -17.11 -2.05
CA ARG A 27 -22.42 -18.22 -2.63
C ARG A 27 -21.61 -19.13 -3.55
N PRO A 28 -20.77 -18.64 -4.48
CA PRO A 28 -19.95 -19.50 -5.32
C PRO A 28 -18.98 -20.36 -4.49
N PHE A 29 -18.34 -19.75 -3.49
CA PHE A 29 -17.46 -20.46 -2.56
C PHE A 29 -18.21 -21.49 -1.73
N SER A 30 -19.47 -21.23 -1.36
CA SER A 30 -20.32 -22.21 -0.68
C SER A 30 -20.66 -23.41 -1.58
N LEU A 31 -20.84 -23.20 -2.88
CA LEU A 31 -21.16 -24.27 -3.84
C LEU A 31 -19.95 -25.20 -4.03
N VAL A 32 -18.77 -24.61 -4.26
CA VAL A 32 -17.50 -25.35 -4.33
C VAL A 32 -17.20 -26.00 -2.98
N GLY A 33 -17.32 -25.25 -1.89
CA GLY A 33 -17.07 -25.73 -0.53
C GLY A 33 -17.94 -26.93 -0.19
N ARG A 34 -19.23 -26.88 -0.55
CA ARG A 34 -20.13 -28.03 -0.47
C ARG A 34 -19.56 -29.18 -1.28
N LEU A 35 -19.25 -29.02 -2.55
CA LEU A 35 -18.81 -30.15 -3.39
C LEU A 35 -17.56 -30.87 -2.85
N LEU A 36 -16.58 -30.10 -2.37
CA LEU A 36 -15.24 -30.58 -2.04
C LEU A 36 -15.10 -31.09 -0.60
N PHE A 37 -15.77 -30.44 0.37
CA PHE A 37 -15.45 -30.61 1.77
C PHE A 37 -16.65 -31.10 2.59
N ASP A 38 -16.37 -31.77 3.70
CA ASP A 38 -17.29 -31.76 4.84
C ASP A 38 -16.96 -30.57 5.75
N ALA A 39 -17.77 -30.30 6.78
CA ALA A 39 -17.52 -29.12 7.63
C ALA A 39 -16.13 -29.15 8.28
N ARG A 40 -15.66 -30.30 8.73
CA ARG A 40 -14.37 -30.45 9.40
C ARG A 40 -13.23 -30.13 8.46
N ASP A 41 -13.21 -30.78 7.29
CA ASP A 41 -12.21 -30.54 6.26
C ASP A 41 -12.25 -29.08 5.79
N PHE A 42 -13.43 -28.46 5.76
CA PHE A 42 -13.59 -27.06 5.39
C PHE A 42 -12.93 -26.11 6.40
N TYR A 43 -13.09 -26.33 7.71
CA TYR A 43 -12.33 -25.56 8.71
C TYR A 43 -10.82 -25.70 8.52
N LEU A 44 -10.34 -26.94 8.37
CA LEU A 44 -8.91 -27.21 8.22
C LEU A 44 -8.34 -26.60 6.94
N TRP A 45 -9.12 -26.61 5.86
CA TRP A 45 -8.74 -25.98 4.60
C TRP A 45 -8.68 -24.45 4.70
N VAL A 46 -9.72 -23.81 5.27
CA VAL A 46 -9.75 -22.34 5.47
C VAL A 46 -8.60 -21.87 6.37
N LEU A 47 -8.26 -22.66 7.39
CA LEU A 47 -7.27 -22.33 8.42
C LEU A 47 -5.93 -23.04 8.21
N LYS A 48 -5.69 -23.57 7.00
CA LYS A 48 -4.42 -24.23 6.68
C LYS A 48 -3.29 -23.22 6.84
N PRO A 49 -2.24 -23.52 7.64
CA PRO A 49 -1.12 -22.61 7.81
C PRO A 49 -0.54 -22.16 6.47
N ARG A 50 -0.27 -20.85 6.34
CA ARG A 50 0.34 -20.17 5.17
C ARG A 50 -0.44 -20.17 3.85
N SER A 51 -1.42 -21.06 3.69
CA SER A 51 -2.09 -21.30 2.39
C SER A 51 -3.62 -21.24 2.46
N GLY A 52 -4.19 -21.31 3.66
CA GLY A 52 -5.62 -21.14 3.87
C GLY A 52 -6.04 -19.69 3.69
N VAL A 53 -7.26 -19.50 3.18
CA VAL A 53 -7.87 -18.18 2.94
C VAL A 53 -7.82 -17.29 4.19
N GLY A 54 -7.98 -17.88 5.38
CA GLY A 54 -7.90 -17.14 6.65
C GLY A 54 -6.54 -16.49 6.91
N ASN A 55 -5.44 -17.15 6.52
CA ASN A 55 -4.07 -16.64 6.69
C ASN A 55 -3.70 -15.57 5.64
N GLN A 56 -4.44 -15.48 4.53
CA GLN A 56 -4.19 -14.46 3.51
C GLN A 56 -4.86 -13.12 3.85
N LEU A 57 -5.89 -13.12 4.69
CA LEU A 57 -6.65 -11.91 5.03
C LEU A 57 -5.96 -11.05 6.10
N PHE A 58 -5.13 -11.66 6.95
CA PHE A 58 -4.48 -10.97 8.08
C PHE A 58 -3.02 -11.38 8.17
N THR A 59 -2.10 -10.45 7.90
CA THR A 59 -0.65 -10.72 7.88
C THR A 59 -0.02 -10.86 9.26
N CYS A 60 -0.65 -10.32 10.31
CA CYS A 60 -0.14 -10.33 11.68
C CYS A 60 -0.83 -11.37 12.59
N VAL A 61 -1.69 -12.22 12.03
CA VAL A 61 -2.42 -13.26 12.76
C VAL A 61 -2.06 -14.62 12.18
N THR A 62 -1.43 -15.45 12.99
CA THR A 62 -1.20 -16.86 12.68
C THR A 62 -2.46 -17.65 13.03
N ALA A 63 -3.18 -18.10 12.01
CA ALA A 63 -4.34 -18.97 12.15
C ALA A 63 -3.96 -20.45 11.98
N SER A 64 -4.37 -21.28 12.93
CA SER A 64 -4.19 -22.73 12.85
C SER A 64 -5.42 -23.46 13.38
N ALA A 65 -5.62 -24.69 12.94
CA ALA A 65 -6.66 -25.57 13.45
C ALA A 65 -6.08 -26.96 13.70
N ARG A 66 -6.49 -27.57 14.81
CA ARG A 66 -6.16 -28.95 15.16
C ARG A 66 -7.42 -29.75 15.46
N GLU A 67 -7.38 -31.02 15.13
CA GLU A 67 -8.46 -31.95 15.39
C GLU A 67 -8.41 -32.44 16.84
N LEU A 68 -9.55 -32.36 17.55
CA LEU A 68 -9.69 -32.92 18.90
C LEU A 68 -10.58 -34.18 18.93
N GLY A 69 -11.37 -34.40 17.87
CA GLY A 69 -12.28 -35.53 17.74
C GLY A 69 -12.97 -35.55 16.38
N ALA A 70 -14.01 -36.39 16.26
CA ALA A 70 -14.79 -36.53 15.03
C ALA A 70 -15.64 -35.29 14.71
N ASP A 71 -16.16 -34.63 15.75
CA ASP A 71 -17.04 -33.48 15.69
C ASP A 71 -16.46 -32.26 16.45
N ARG A 72 -15.19 -32.32 16.84
CA ARG A 72 -14.53 -31.29 17.64
C ARG A 72 -13.19 -30.88 17.06
N ILE A 73 -13.01 -29.57 16.92
CA ILE A 73 -11.76 -28.94 16.48
C ILE A 73 -11.39 -27.81 17.44
N GLU A 74 -10.10 -27.57 17.60
CA GLU A 74 -9.61 -26.36 18.26
C GLU A 74 -8.96 -25.46 17.20
N ILE A 75 -9.37 -24.21 17.17
CA ILE A 75 -8.77 -23.18 16.31
C ILE A 75 -7.94 -22.26 17.20
N SER A 76 -6.77 -21.86 16.74
CA SER A 76 -5.97 -20.82 17.38
C SER A 76 -5.84 -19.63 16.44
N LEU A 77 -6.16 -18.43 16.92
CA LEU A 77 -5.80 -17.18 16.27
C LEU A 77 -4.83 -16.45 17.19
N LEU A 78 -3.54 -16.49 16.86
CA LEU A 78 -2.48 -15.91 17.67
C LEU A 78 -1.83 -14.75 16.90
N VAL A 79 -1.57 -13.65 17.57
CA VAL A 79 -0.82 -12.53 17.01
C VAL A 79 0.69 -12.77 17.13
N ASP A 80 1.42 -12.33 16.11
CA ASP A 80 2.87 -12.38 16.09
C ASP A 80 3.46 -11.41 17.14
N ASP A 81 4.73 -11.62 17.48
CA ASP A 81 5.41 -10.80 18.49
C ASP A 81 5.45 -9.32 18.04
N GLY A 82 5.25 -8.40 18.98
CA GLY A 82 5.18 -6.96 18.71
C GLY A 82 3.76 -6.43 18.42
N TYR A 83 2.76 -7.31 18.28
CA TYR A 83 1.36 -6.92 18.13
C TYR A 83 0.56 -7.17 19.40
N ALA A 84 -0.36 -6.26 19.73
CA ALA A 84 -1.31 -6.44 20.82
C ALA A 84 -2.54 -7.24 20.34
N PRO A 85 -3.03 -8.23 21.11
CA PRO A 85 -4.24 -8.96 20.74
C PRO A 85 -5.46 -8.02 20.72
N CYS A 86 -6.33 -8.17 19.73
CA CYS A 86 -7.55 -7.40 19.61
C CYS A 86 -8.77 -8.27 19.98
N ARG A 87 -9.35 -8.00 21.16
CA ARG A 87 -10.53 -8.74 21.65
C ARG A 87 -11.71 -8.68 20.67
N GLN A 88 -11.98 -7.52 20.10
CA GLN A 88 -13.10 -7.32 19.18
C GLN A 88 -12.92 -8.15 17.89
N PHE A 89 -11.69 -8.25 17.40
CA PHE A 89 -11.36 -9.16 16.30
C PHE A 89 -11.66 -10.62 16.69
N ASN A 90 -11.24 -11.06 17.88
CA ASN A 90 -11.48 -12.43 18.35
C ASN A 90 -12.98 -12.75 18.47
N LEU A 91 -13.78 -11.81 18.99
CA LEU A 91 -15.24 -11.95 19.07
C LEU A 91 -15.88 -12.05 17.68
N CYS A 92 -15.49 -11.20 16.74
CA CYS A 92 -15.92 -11.32 15.35
C CYS A 92 -15.52 -12.69 14.75
N SER A 93 -14.29 -13.15 14.99
CA SER A 93 -13.84 -14.46 14.53
C SER A 93 -14.66 -15.61 15.12
N GLN A 94 -15.08 -15.53 16.39
CA GLN A 94 -16.00 -16.50 17.00
C GLN A 94 -17.30 -16.60 16.21
N GLY A 95 -17.88 -15.45 15.84
CA GLY A 95 -19.06 -15.36 14.99
C GLY A 95 -18.88 -16.00 13.62
N PHE A 96 -17.77 -15.68 12.97
CA PHE A 96 -17.38 -16.26 11.69
C PHE A 96 -17.27 -17.80 11.78
N PHE A 97 -16.55 -18.32 12.80
CA PHE A 97 -16.41 -19.75 13.01
C PHE A 97 -17.73 -20.43 13.35
N THR A 98 -18.65 -19.75 14.03
CA THR A 98 -20.00 -20.27 14.33
C THR A 98 -20.77 -20.50 13.04
N GLN A 99 -20.68 -19.58 12.07
CA GLN A 99 -21.44 -19.63 10.83
C GLN A 99 -20.78 -20.46 9.72
N LEU A 100 -19.49 -20.76 9.82
CA LEU A 100 -18.72 -21.45 8.78
C LEU A 100 -19.37 -22.74 8.22
N PRO A 101 -20.00 -23.63 9.04
CA PRO A 101 -20.60 -24.85 8.52
C PRO A 101 -21.79 -24.60 7.58
N ARG A 102 -22.42 -23.42 7.63
CA ARG A 102 -23.50 -23.07 6.69
C ARG A 102 -23.04 -23.04 5.24
N LEU A 103 -21.77 -22.70 5.01
CA LEU A 103 -21.19 -22.75 3.68
C LEU A 103 -21.25 -24.16 3.09
N VAL A 104 -21.07 -25.20 3.91
CA VAL A 104 -21.20 -26.60 3.49
C VAL A 104 -22.62 -27.18 3.68
N GLY A 105 -23.60 -26.34 4.02
CA GLY A 105 -25.01 -26.74 4.15
C GLY A 105 -25.38 -27.37 5.50
N LEU A 106 -24.59 -27.14 6.55
CA LEU A 106 -24.88 -27.59 7.91
C LEU A 106 -25.39 -26.46 8.81
N PRO A 107 -26.04 -26.78 9.95
CA PRO A 107 -26.37 -25.78 10.96
C PRO A 107 -25.12 -25.07 11.50
N PRO A 108 -25.25 -23.91 12.17
CA PRO A 108 -24.13 -23.27 12.85
C PRO A 108 -23.45 -24.21 13.87
N ALA A 109 -22.13 -24.08 13.99
CA ALA A 109 -21.36 -24.77 15.02
C ALA A 109 -21.54 -24.11 16.40
N GLN A 110 -21.30 -24.86 17.46
CA GLN A 110 -21.15 -24.28 18.79
C GLN A 110 -19.69 -23.91 18.99
N VAL A 111 -19.39 -22.64 19.28
CA VAL A 111 -18.02 -22.15 19.43
C VAL A 111 -17.84 -21.51 20.79
N THR A 112 -16.92 -22.05 21.59
CA THR A 112 -16.50 -21.44 22.86
C THR A 112 -15.13 -20.81 22.68
N MET A 113 -14.99 -19.54 23.02
CA MET A 113 -13.74 -18.80 22.93
C MET A 113 -13.04 -18.73 24.30
N ARG A 114 -11.72 -18.93 24.30
CA ARG A 114 -10.85 -18.68 25.45
C ARG A 114 -9.75 -17.71 25.04
N GLU A 115 -9.79 -16.52 25.63
CA GLU A 115 -8.79 -15.48 25.41
C GLU A 115 -7.46 -15.84 26.05
N THR A 116 -6.38 -15.31 25.48
CA THR A 116 -5.01 -15.46 25.97
C THR A 116 -4.25 -14.16 25.76
N ALA A 117 -3.07 -14.05 26.37
CA ALA A 117 -2.20 -12.88 26.19
C ALA A 117 -1.79 -12.63 24.73
N ARG A 118 -1.90 -13.64 23.85
CA ARG A 118 -1.49 -13.56 22.44
C ARG A 118 -2.64 -13.69 21.44
N GLY A 119 -3.90 -13.69 21.87
CA GLY A 119 -5.04 -13.89 20.97
C GLY A 119 -6.10 -14.78 21.61
N ALA A 120 -6.64 -15.75 20.88
CA ALA A 120 -7.68 -16.64 21.39
C ALA A 120 -7.63 -18.06 20.82
N TYR A 121 -8.09 -18.99 21.63
CA TYR A 121 -8.41 -20.37 21.23
C TYR A 121 -9.92 -20.54 21.12
N TYR A 122 -10.38 -21.29 20.14
CA TYR A 122 -11.80 -21.56 19.91
C TYR A 122 -12.00 -23.07 19.90
N ASP A 123 -12.78 -23.56 20.85
CA ASP A 123 -13.27 -24.93 20.86
C ASP A 123 -14.58 -24.96 20.07
N VAL A 124 -14.55 -25.62 18.91
CA VAL A 124 -15.72 -25.69 18.04
C VAL A 124 -16.24 -27.11 17.92
N ARG A 125 -17.53 -27.25 18.24
CA ARG A 125 -18.32 -28.46 18.09
C ARG A 125 -19.14 -28.35 16.82
N ILE A 126 -18.78 -29.18 15.84
CA ILE A 126 -19.38 -29.25 14.52
C ILE A 126 -20.66 -30.09 14.63
N PRO A 127 -21.81 -29.62 14.12
CA PRO A 127 -23.04 -30.38 14.20
C PRO A 127 -22.93 -31.68 13.40
N VAL A 128 -23.35 -32.78 14.03
CA VAL A 128 -23.36 -34.12 13.42
C VAL A 128 -24.53 -34.18 12.44
N GLY A 129 -24.27 -33.98 11.14
CA GLY A 129 -25.34 -33.91 10.13
C GLY A 129 -25.06 -34.57 8.78
N SER A 130 -23.88 -35.12 8.54
CA SER A 130 -23.42 -35.50 7.18
C SER A 130 -23.26 -37.01 6.94
N GLY A 131 -23.70 -37.85 7.88
CA GLY A 131 -23.17 -39.20 8.10
C GLY A 131 -23.21 -40.24 6.95
N ARG A 132 -24.04 -40.07 5.91
CA ARG A 132 -24.10 -41.02 4.78
C ARG A 132 -24.10 -40.37 3.40
N LEU A 133 -24.93 -39.35 3.18
CA LEU A 133 -25.00 -38.64 1.90
C LEU A 133 -23.69 -37.95 1.52
N THR A 134 -22.98 -37.38 2.50
CA THR A 134 -21.71 -36.69 2.25
C THR A 134 -20.60 -37.67 1.89
N ARG A 135 -20.60 -38.88 2.49
CA ARG A 135 -19.67 -39.95 2.14
C ARG A 135 -19.90 -40.43 0.71
N LEU A 136 -21.15 -40.69 0.32
CA LEU A 136 -21.49 -41.10 -1.04
C LEU A 136 -21.08 -40.03 -2.06
N ARG A 137 -21.36 -38.76 -1.77
CA ARG A 137 -20.98 -37.65 -2.65
C ARG A 137 -19.46 -37.53 -2.79
N LYS A 138 -18.69 -37.60 -1.69
CA LYS A 138 -17.22 -37.57 -1.74
C LYS A 138 -16.63 -38.69 -2.61
N THR A 139 -17.24 -39.87 -2.59
CA THR A 139 -16.82 -40.98 -3.46
C THR A 139 -17.07 -40.67 -4.93
N ILE A 140 -18.21 -40.05 -5.27
CA ILE A 140 -18.57 -39.69 -6.65
C ILE A 140 -17.72 -38.53 -7.16
N THR A 141 -17.37 -37.56 -6.31
CA THR A 141 -16.63 -36.36 -6.74
C THR A 141 -15.12 -36.54 -6.74
N LYS A 142 -14.57 -37.51 -5.99
CA LYS A 142 -13.13 -37.85 -5.98
C LYS A 142 -12.46 -37.93 -7.37
N PRO A 143 -13.00 -38.67 -8.36
CA PRO A 143 -12.35 -38.79 -9.67
C PRO A 143 -12.32 -37.48 -10.47
N PHE A 144 -13.24 -36.55 -10.23
CA PHE A 144 -13.30 -35.25 -10.92
C PHE A 144 -12.42 -34.17 -10.25
N LEU A 145 -11.90 -34.43 -9.04
CA LEU A 145 -11.24 -33.43 -8.20
C LEU A 145 -9.74 -33.69 -7.98
N ALA A 146 -9.23 -34.85 -8.36
CA ALA A 146 -7.97 -35.38 -7.84
C ALA A 146 -6.68 -34.76 -8.42
N GLY A 147 -6.73 -33.80 -9.33
CA GLY A 147 -5.48 -33.15 -9.77
C GLY A 147 -5.69 -31.86 -10.55
N GLU A 148 -6.45 -31.94 -11.64
CA GLU A 148 -6.44 -30.87 -12.64
C GLU A 148 -7.12 -29.59 -12.13
N VAL A 149 -8.34 -29.68 -11.58
CA VAL A 149 -9.07 -28.49 -11.12
C VAL A 149 -8.41 -27.82 -9.91
N ALA A 150 -7.81 -28.61 -9.01
CA ALA A 150 -7.14 -28.07 -7.83
C ALA A 150 -5.82 -27.37 -8.18
N GLU A 151 -5.04 -27.96 -9.10
CA GLU A 151 -3.83 -27.32 -9.62
C GLU A 151 -4.18 -26.13 -10.52
N GLU A 152 -5.24 -26.20 -11.33
CA GLU A 152 -5.70 -25.07 -12.15
C GLU A 152 -6.14 -23.88 -11.28
N LEU A 153 -6.87 -24.13 -10.19
CA LEU A 153 -7.27 -23.08 -9.25
C LEU A 153 -6.05 -22.46 -8.55
N LYS A 154 -5.07 -23.28 -8.17
CA LYS A 154 -3.84 -22.84 -7.52
C LYS A 154 -2.95 -22.03 -8.48
N VAL A 155 -2.82 -22.47 -9.73
CA VAL A 155 -2.10 -21.75 -10.79
C VAL A 155 -2.80 -20.42 -11.09
N THR A 156 -4.13 -20.42 -11.17
CA THR A 156 -4.91 -19.19 -11.39
C THR A 156 -4.75 -18.21 -10.24
N HIS A 157 -4.79 -18.68 -8.98
CA HIS A 157 -4.60 -17.83 -7.81
C HIS A 157 -3.17 -17.26 -7.73
N ALA A 158 -2.17 -18.09 -8.05
CA ALA A 158 -0.78 -17.64 -8.14
C ALA A 158 -0.61 -16.56 -9.22
N ALA A 159 -1.16 -16.79 -10.42
CA ALA A 159 -1.13 -15.82 -11.51
C ALA A 159 -1.86 -14.51 -11.16
N LEU A 160 -2.99 -14.58 -10.44
CA LEU A 160 -3.67 -13.37 -9.96
C LEU A 160 -2.83 -12.61 -8.93
N THR A 161 -2.20 -13.30 -7.99
CA THR A 161 -1.34 -12.69 -6.98
C THR A 161 -0.15 -11.98 -7.62
N GLU A 162 0.48 -12.62 -8.60
CA GLU A 162 1.56 -12.03 -9.40
C GLU A 162 1.07 -10.78 -10.15
N ARG A 163 -0.08 -10.86 -10.83
CA ARG A 163 -0.67 -9.70 -11.51
C ARG A 163 -1.02 -8.55 -10.56
N TYR A 164 -1.50 -8.84 -9.36
CA TYR A 164 -1.73 -7.79 -8.36
C TYR A 164 -0.43 -7.11 -7.96
N ALA A 165 0.63 -7.87 -7.70
CA ALA A 165 1.94 -7.30 -7.41
C ALA A 165 2.49 -6.46 -8.58
N ASP A 166 2.26 -6.88 -9.83
CA ASP A 166 2.64 -6.12 -11.02
C ASP A 166 1.87 -4.80 -11.12
N LEU A 167 0.56 -4.83 -10.88
CA LEU A 167 -0.29 -3.64 -10.88
C LEU A 167 0.10 -2.66 -9.77
N GLU A 168 0.43 -3.15 -8.58
CA GLU A 168 0.91 -2.33 -7.47
C GLU A 168 2.21 -1.59 -7.84
N ARG A 169 3.16 -2.31 -8.48
CA ARG A 169 4.42 -1.73 -8.98
C ARG A 169 4.19 -0.71 -10.09
N ALA A 170 3.34 -1.02 -11.06
CA ALA A 170 3.01 -0.11 -12.15
C ALA A 170 2.34 1.17 -11.64
N ARG A 171 1.43 1.04 -10.67
CA ARG A 171 0.78 2.17 -10.01
C ARG A 171 1.80 3.06 -9.29
N ALA A 172 2.72 2.47 -8.52
CA ALA A 172 3.76 3.23 -7.82
C ALA A 172 4.63 4.04 -8.79
N LEU A 173 4.96 3.48 -9.96
CA LEU A 173 5.73 4.18 -10.99
C LEU A 173 4.95 5.36 -11.61
N VAL A 174 3.66 5.17 -11.91
CA VAL A 174 2.80 6.25 -12.43
C VAL A 174 2.64 7.36 -11.40
N ASP A 175 2.44 7.04 -10.13
CA ASP A 175 2.32 8.03 -9.05
C ASP A 175 3.61 8.84 -8.89
N GLN A 176 4.78 8.20 -9.06
CA GLN A 176 6.07 8.89 -9.07
C GLN A 176 6.18 9.88 -10.25
N GLN A 177 5.86 9.44 -11.47
CA GLN A 177 5.91 10.29 -12.67
C GLN A 177 4.92 11.45 -12.59
N ALA A 178 3.70 11.20 -12.11
CA ALA A 178 2.69 12.23 -11.91
C ALA A 178 3.13 13.27 -10.86
N THR A 179 3.88 12.86 -9.85
CA THR A 179 4.46 13.78 -8.87
C THR A 179 5.56 14.63 -9.48
N GLN A 180 6.48 14.03 -10.26
CA GLN A 180 7.53 14.77 -10.98
C GLN A 180 6.95 15.80 -11.95
N LEU A 181 5.95 15.42 -12.75
CA LEU A 181 5.29 16.33 -13.70
C LEU A 181 4.57 17.49 -12.98
N ARG A 182 3.87 17.21 -11.87
CA ARG A 182 3.23 18.26 -11.07
C ARG A 182 4.24 19.24 -10.49
N THR A 183 5.36 18.74 -9.98
CA THR A 183 6.46 19.57 -9.48
C THR A 183 7.04 20.43 -10.58
N ALA A 184 7.39 19.86 -11.73
CA ALA A 184 7.93 20.59 -12.87
C ALA A 184 6.93 21.65 -13.40
N HIS A 185 5.65 21.30 -13.53
CA HIS A 185 4.62 22.23 -13.98
C HIS A 185 4.41 23.39 -13.00
N ARG A 186 4.39 23.11 -11.68
CA ARG A 186 4.24 24.17 -10.68
C ARG A 186 5.45 25.11 -10.63
N ILE A 187 6.67 24.57 -10.79
CA ILE A 187 7.88 25.41 -10.94
C ILE A 187 7.74 26.28 -12.19
N SER A 188 7.34 25.70 -13.32
CA SER A 188 7.12 26.45 -14.56
C SER A 188 6.11 27.59 -14.38
N LEU A 189 4.98 27.36 -13.70
CA LEU A 189 3.96 28.39 -13.45
C LEU A 189 4.47 29.54 -12.57
N VAL A 190 5.22 29.23 -11.50
CA VAL A 190 5.81 30.25 -10.62
C VAL A 190 6.81 31.11 -11.38
N VAL A 191 7.57 30.47 -12.27
CA VAL A 191 8.70 31.07 -12.96
C VAL A 191 8.28 31.94 -14.15
N HIS A 192 7.21 31.61 -14.88
CA HIS A 192 6.73 32.43 -16.00
C HIS A 192 5.85 33.62 -15.58
N GLY A 193 5.63 33.83 -14.28
CA GLY A 193 4.80 34.93 -13.77
C GLY A 193 5.48 36.30 -13.77
N ASP A 194 6.82 36.34 -13.77
CA ASP A 194 7.63 37.54 -13.66
C ASP A 194 8.66 37.61 -14.80
N LEU A 195 8.94 38.81 -15.30
CA LEU A 195 9.97 39.06 -16.34
C LEU A 195 11.22 39.76 -15.79
N GLU A 196 11.14 40.31 -14.58
CA GLU A 196 12.29 40.93 -13.90
C GLU A 196 13.24 39.83 -13.39
N LEU A 197 14.52 39.88 -13.80
CA LEU A 197 15.52 38.84 -13.49
C LEU A 197 15.61 38.51 -11.99
N ASP A 198 15.66 39.54 -11.13
CA ASP A 198 15.76 39.33 -9.67
C ASP A 198 14.55 38.59 -9.10
N ARG A 199 13.34 38.89 -9.60
CA ARG A 199 12.12 38.19 -9.17
C ARG A 199 12.11 36.76 -9.66
N VAL A 200 12.51 36.50 -10.90
CA VAL A 200 12.62 35.15 -11.46
C VAL A 200 13.62 34.31 -10.66
N VAL A 201 14.81 34.85 -10.37
CA VAL A 201 15.83 34.14 -9.58
C VAL A 201 15.35 33.83 -8.16
N GLN A 202 14.67 34.77 -7.51
CA GLN A 202 14.04 34.55 -6.21
C GLN A 202 12.93 33.49 -6.28
N ALA A 203 12.02 33.58 -7.24
CA ALA A 203 10.92 32.66 -7.43
C ALA A 203 11.40 31.23 -7.74
N VAL A 204 12.50 31.08 -8.47
CA VAL A 204 13.18 29.78 -8.68
C VAL A 204 13.69 29.22 -7.36
N ALA A 205 14.39 30.02 -6.55
CA ALA A 205 14.91 29.57 -5.26
C ALA A 205 13.79 29.15 -4.30
N ASP A 206 12.70 29.93 -4.26
CA ASP A 206 11.50 29.62 -3.48
C ASP A 206 10.84 28.32 -3.96
N ALA A 207 10.64 28.16 -5.27
CA ALA A 207 10.01 26.96 -5.83
C ALA A 207 10.85 25.69 -5.59
N LEU A 208 12.18 25.79 -5.59
CA LEU A 208 13.06 24.68 -5.24
C LEU A 208 12.88 24.24 -3.78
N VAL A 209 12.70 25.19 -2.86
CA VAL A 209 12.47 24.86 -1.44
C VAL A 209 11.04 24.39 -1.19
N GLU A 210 10.04 25.17 -1.62
CA GLU A 210 8.62 24.91 -1.31
C GLU A 210 8.01 23.76 -2.10
N VAL A 211 8.39 23.60 -3.37
CA VAL A 211 7.75 22.64 -4.28
C VAL A 211 8.62 21.42 -4.49
N ALA A 212 9.91 21.61 -4.75
CA ALA A 212 10.85 20.51 -4.91
C ALA A 212 11.37 19.96 -3.58
N ALA A 213 10.93 20.50 -2.43
CA ALA A 213 11.23 20.01 -1.09
C ALA A 213 12.74 19.90 -0.79
N PHE A 214 13.55 20.82 -1.34
CA PHE A 214 14.90 21.07 -0.84
C PHE A 214 14.83 21.84 0.48
N VAL A 215 15.78 21.64 1.38
CA VAL A 215 15.82 22.33 2.68
C VAL A 215 16.36 23.76 2.54
N ALA A 216 17.25 23.94 1.57
CA ALA A 216 17.72 25.26 1.15
C ALA A 216 18.07 25.23 -0.34
N ALA A 217 17.98 26.39 -0.98
CA ALA A 217 18.43 26.63 -2.34
C ALA A 217 19.14 27.98 -2.41
N GLU A 218 20.24 28.03 -3.15
CA GLU A 218 20.94 29.26 -3.50
C GLU A 218 21.12 29.27 -5.02
N VAL A 219 20.60 30.30 -5.67
CA VAL A 219 20.64 30.45 -7.13
C VAL A 219 21.45 31.69 -7.43
N GLU A 220 22.45 31.55 -8.29
CA GLU A 220 23.37 32.62 -8.69
C GLU A 220 23.39 32.68 -10.20
N VAL A 221 23.03 33.84 -10.77
CA VAL A 221 23.09 34.15 -12.20
C VAL A 221 24.13 35.23 -12.41
N ALA A 222 25.10 34.95 -13.28
CA ALA A 222 26.17 35.88 -13.63
C ALA A 222 26.55 35.67 -15.09
N VAL A 223 26.07 36.55 -15.97
CA VAL A 223 26.25 36.44 -17.42
C VAL A 223 26.50 37.82 -18.03
N GLU A 224 27.25 37.87 -19.12
CA GLU A 224 27.46 39.08 -19.92
C GLU A 224 26.69 38.95 -21.24
N ARG A 225 25.85 39.94 -21.58
CA ARG A 225 25.06 39.98 -22.81
C ARG A 225 25.15 41.36 -23.42
N ALA A 226 25.46 41.43 -24.72
CA ALA A 226 25.63 42.68 -25.46
C ALA A 226 26.61 43.70 -24.79
N GLY A 227 27.63 43.19 -24.08
CA GLY A 227 28.60 44.02 -23.34
C GLY A 227 28.12 44.54 -21.99
N GLN A 228 26.92 44.16 -21.55
CA GLN A 228 26.37 44.51 -20.25
C GLN A 228 26.40 43.29 -19.31
N PRO A 229 26.96 43.44 -18.09
CA PRO A 229 26.95 42.37 -17.10
C PRO A 229 25.61 42.31 -16.36
N PHE A 230 24.98 41.14 -16.37
CA PHE A 230 23.79 40.83 -15.57
C PHE A 230 24.21 39.96 -14.38
N ARG A 231 23.84 40.37 -13.16
CA ARG A 231 24.10 39.63 -11.93
C ARG A 231 22.86 39.63 -11.05
N SER A 232 22.46 38.45 -10.62
CA SER A 232 21.35 38.28 -9.68
C SER A 232 21.61 37.05 -8.82
N SER A 233 21.20 37.11 -7.55
CA SER A 233 21.29 35.96 -6.66
C SER A 233 20.17 35.94 -5.64
N ALA A 234 19.72 34.73 -5.30
CA ALA A 234 18.72 34.48 -4.28
C ALA A 234 19.13 33.29 -3.42
N SER A 235 18.78 33.33 -2.12
CA SER A 235 19.01 32.23 -1.19
C SER A 235 17.79 32.04 -0.30
N VAL A 236 17.25 30.82 -0.26
CA VAL A 236 16.04 30.45 0.47
C VAL A 236 16.31 29.21 1.33
N GLY A 237 15.70 29.15 2.52
CA GLY A 237 15.79 28.01 3.43
C GLY A 237 17.01 28.01 4.35
N VAL A 238 17.19 26.91 5.12
CA VAL A 238 18.23 26.79 6.16
C VAL A 238 19.25 25.72 5.76
N ARG A 239 20.50 26.12 5.58
CA ARG A 239 21.59 25.20 5.19
C ARG A 239 21.89 24.23 6.33
N PRO A 240 21.71 22.91 6.15
CA PRO A 240 22.07 21.95 7.18
C PRO A 240 23.59 21.96 7.42
N PRO A 241 24.07 22.13 8.67
CA PRO A 241 25.49 22.20 8.95
C PRO A 241 26.20 20.91 8.54
N GLY A 242 27.36 21.06 7.89
CA GLY A 242 28.19 19.93 7.44
C GLY A 242 27.62 19.11 6.27
N THR A 243 26.51 19.55 5.65
CA THR A 243 25.94 18.86 4.47
C THR A 243 26.39 19.58 3.20
N PRO A 244 27.12 18.91 2.29
CA PRO A 244 27.51 19.52 1.02
C PRO A 244 26.29 19.76 0.13
N PRO A 245 26.22 20.89 -0.60
CA PRO A 245 25.15 21.10 -1.56
C PRO A 245 25.30 20.21 -2.80
N ILE A 246 24.19 19.87 -3.42
CA ILE A 246 24.14 19.47 -4.83
C ILE A 246 24.34 20.74 -5.66
N VAL A 247 25.36 20.77 -6.51
CA VAL A 247 25.66 21.91 -7.37
C VAL A 247 25.27 21.58 -8.79
N VAL A 248 24.43 22.43 -9.40
CA VAL A 248 23.97 22.26 -10.77
C VAL A 248 24.24 23.50 -11.57
N SER A 249 24.86 23.34 -12.74
CA SER A 249 25.09 24.44 -13.68
C SER A 249 23.80 24.80 -14.41
N LEU A 250 23.46 26.08 -14.42
CA LEU A 250 22.36 26.63 -15.20
C LEU A 250 22.91 27.02 -16.57
N THR A 251 22.52 26.29 -17.61
CA THR A 251 23.01 26.52 -18.97
C THR A 251 21.87 26.69 -19.95
N SER A 252 22.02 27.63 -20.89
CA SER A 252 21.13 27.82 -22.05
C SER A 252 21.96 27.92 -23.31
N ARG A 253 21.62 27.11 -24.33
CA ARG A 253 22.34 27.06 -25.62
C ARG A 253 23.88 27.01 -25.47
N GLN A 254 24.37 26.16 -24.57
CA GLN A 254 25.80 26.00 -24.22
C GLN A 254 26.46 27.20 -23.50
N THR A 255 25.73 28.27 -23.23
CA THR A 255 26.20 29.39 -22.42
C THR A 255 25.87 29.13 -20.95
N SER A 256 26.86 29.32 -20.06
CA SER A 256 26.64 29.26 -18.62
C SER A 256 25.93 30.54 -18.17
N LEU A 257 24.71 30.38 -17.66
CA LEU A 257 23.95 31.47 -17.03
C LEU A 257 24.37 31.66 -15.57
N GLY A 258 24.80 30.57 -14.92
CA GLY A 258 25.14 30.57 -13.50
C GLY A 258 25.06 29.18 -12.89
N GLN A 259 24.75 29.11 -11.60
CA GLN A 259 24.67 27.85 -10.84
C GLN A 259 23.59 27.89 -9.77
N ALA A 260 23.04 26.71 -9.45
CA ALA A 260 22.18 26.48 -8.31
C ALA A 260 22.87 25.53 -7.31
N ARG A 261 22.88 25.89 -6.03
CA ARG A 261 23.34 25.07 -4.91
C ARG A 261 22.15 24.66 -4.07
N LEU A 262 21.97 23.37 -3.86
CA LEU A 262 20.75 22.82 -3.24
C LEU A 262 21.11 21.91 -2.07
N TRP A 263 20.42 22.06 -0.96
CA TRP A 263 20.62 21.22 0.22
C TRP A 263 19.42 20.32 0.44
N VAL A 264 19.68 19.04 0.67
CA VAL A 264 18.64 18.03 0.92
C VAL A 264 18.50 17.74 2.41
N ALA A 265 17.33 17.25 2.82
CA ALA A 265 17.11 16.82 4.19
C ALA A 265 17.95 15.57 4.51
N ARG A 266 18.34 15.44 5.78
CA ARG A 266 19.07 14.25 6.25
C ARG A 266 18.21 13.00 6.06
N GLY A 267 18.73 12.03 5.31
CA GLY A 267 18.02 10.78 4.99
C GLY A 267 17.15 10.83 3.74
N ALA A 268 17.12 11.95 3.01
CA ALA A 268 16.50 12.00 1.69
C ALA A 268 17.29 11.13 0.68
N ASP A 269 16.57 10.51 -0.26
CA ASP A 269 17.17 9.78 -1.39
C ASP A 269 17.83 10.77 -2.36
N LEU A 270 19.17 10.74 -2.44
CA LEU A 270 19.94 11.63 -3.32
C LEU A 270 19.70 11.32 -4.80
N ASP A 271 19.48 10.07 -5.19
CA ASP A 271 19.29 9.69 -6.58
C ASP A 271 17.95 10.19 -7.10
N GLU A 272 16.92 10.16 -6.25
CA GLU A 272 15.63 10.78 -6.54
C GLU A 272 15.77 12.29 -6.78
N ARG A 273 16.58 12.99 -5.98
CA ARG A 273 16.80 14.44 -6.12
C ARG A 273 17.58 14.79 -7.38
N HIS A 274 18.60 14.02 -7.75
CA HIS A 274 19.31 14.22 -9.01
C HIS A 274 18.38 14.01 -10.21
N ARG A 275 17.59 12.93 -10.22
CA ARG A 275 16.59 12.69 -11.28
C ARG A 275 15.60 13.85 -11.39
N LEU A 276 15.09 14.37 -10.27
CA LEU A 276 14.19 15.54 -10.31
C LEU A 276 14.87 16.75 -10.96
N LEU A 277 16.14 17.00 -10.64
CA LEU A 277 16.90 18.13 -11.20
C LEU A 277 17.12 18.00 -12.70
N GLU A 278 17.33 16.79 -13.23
CA GLU A 278 17.44 16.56 -14.67
C GLU A 278 16.20 17.05 -15.44
N TYR A 279 15.01 16.97 -14.83
CA TYR A 279 13.76 17.46 -15.43
C TYR A 279 13.54 18.97 -15.21
N VAL A 280 13.89 19.48 -14.03
CA VAL A 280 13.55 20.85 -13.63
C VAL A 280 14.55 21.88 -14.15
N VAL A 281 15.84 21.53 -14.21
CA VAL A 281 16.93 22.46 -14.57
C VAL A 281 16.74 23.06 -15.96
N PRO A 282 16.37 22.32 -17.03
CA PRO A 282 16.12 22.93 -18.33
C PRO A 282 15.01 23.99 -18.29
N THR A 283 13.97 23.78 -17.49
CA THR A 283 12.86 24.74 -17.34
C THR A 283 13.33 26.01 -16.62
N ILE A 284 14.11 25.85 -15.55
CA ILE A 284 14.72 26.97 -14.81
C ILE A 284 15.64 27.77 -15.73
N SER A 285 16.53 27.09 -16.46
CA SER A 285 17.48 27.75 -17.38
C SER A 285 16.77 28.55 -18.46
N ASN A 286 15.70 28.00 -19.05
CA ASN A 286 14.94 28.68 -20.10
C ASN A 286 14.28 29.96 -19.58
N ALA A 287 13.68 29.91 -18.39
CA ALA A 287 13.04 31.11 -17.87
C ALA A 287 14.01 32.20 -17.43
N ILE A 288 15.18 31.82 -16.90
CA ILE A 288 16.24 32.78 -16.63
C ILE A 288 16.73 33.41 -17.95
N GLU A 289 16.87 32.62 -19.02
CA GLU A 289 17.20 33.12 -20.36
C GLU A 289 16.13 34.07 -20.90
N ASP A 290 14.84 33.78 -20.69
CA ASP A 290 13.73 34.65 -21.11
C ASP A 290 13.74 35.98 -20.36
N ALA A 291 13.95 35.95 -19.03
CA ALA A 291 14.08 37.15 -18.21
C ALA A 291 15.30 38.00 -18.61
N LEU A 292 16.44 37.36 -18.89
CA LEU A 292 17.63 38.03 -19.42
C LEU A 292 17.37 38.67 -20.78
N THR A 293 16.65 37.98 -21.66
CA THR A 293 16.29 38.49 -22.99
C THR A 293 15.40 39.71 -22.88
N TYR A 294 14.45 39.70 -21.94
CA TYR A 294 13.56 40.84 -21.70
C TYR A 294 14.32 42.04 -21.13
N ALA A 295 15.21 41.83 -20.16
CA ALA A 295 16.02 42.89 -19.57
C ALA A 295 16.90 43.63 -20.61
N VAL A 296 17.43 42.91 -21.61
CA VAL A 296 18.22 43.51 -22.71
C VAL A 296 17.34 44.36 -23.66
N LEU A 297 16.04 44.11 -23.74
CA LEU A 297 15.12 44.85 -24.62
C LEU A 297 14.57 46.13 -23.97
N GLU A 298 14.61 46.25 -22.64
CA GLU A 298 14.16 47.44 -21.92
C GLU A 298 15.21 48.57 -21.87
N ASP A 299 16.49 48.23 -22.02
CA ASP A 299 17.63 49.17 -22.07
C ASP A 299 17.91 49.72 -23.49
#